data_AF-A0A924HBY7-F1
#
_entry.id   AF-A0A924HBY7-F1
#
_cell.length_a   1.000
_cell.length_b   1.000
_cell.length_c   1.000
_cell.angle_alpha   90.00
_cell.angle_beta   90.00
_cell.angle_gamma   90.00
#
_symmetry.space_group_name_H-M   'P 1'
#
loop_
_entity.id
_entity.type
_entity.pdbx_description
1 polymer ?
#
loop_
_entity_poly.entity_id
_entity_poly.type
_entity_poly.pdbx_seq_one_letter_code
_entity_poly.pdbx_strand_id
1 'polypeptide(L)'
;MKQLALDIGLPTGPSLVNFCAGPNLAALRHLELWVGAKSSTNAANRSPVPTYLWGTTGSGKSHLLKAARGSLREQGARVGWMDVSLHETPEFDESWAAVLLDDVHLYTAAQQHTAFNWFVNAQTHQRPVLAAGQFAPVELKLRDDLR
;
A
#
# COMPACT_ATOMS: atom_id res chain seq x y z
N MET A 1 14.34 -42.35 19.29
CA MET A 1 13.16 -41.56 18.91
C MET A 1 13.55 -40.68 17.73
N LYS A 2 12.83 -40.75 16.59
CA LYS A 2 13.06 -39.89 15.42
C LYS A 2 11.94 -38.85 15.38
N GLN A 3 12.26 -37.59 15.65
CA GLN A 3 11.37 -36.46 15.48
C GLN A 3 11.40 -36.04 14.01
N LEU A 4 10.25 -36.05 13.34
CA LEU A 4 10.09 -35.42 12.04
C LEU A 4 9.86 -33.93 12.30
N ALA A 5 10.67 -33.07 11.68
CA ALA A 5 10.46 -31.63 11.74
C ALA A 5 9.13 -31.32 11.04
N LEU A 6 8.17 -30.76 11.78
CA LEU A 6 6.95 -30.21 11.21
C LEU A 6 7.33 -28.87 10.59
N ASP A 7 7.27 -28.77 9.28
CA ASP A 7 7.62 -27.56 8.54
C ASP A 7 6.47 -26.55 8.70
N ILE A 8 6.37 -25.89 9.86
CA ILE A 8 5.39 -24.81 10.15
C ILE A 8 5.87 -23.48 9.53
N GLY A 9 6.52 -23.55 8.38
CA GLY A 9 7.00 -22.39 7.64
C GLY A 9 5.91 -21.80 6.74
N LEU A 10 4.71 -21.53 7.25
CA LEU A 10 3.75 -20.72 6.50
C LEU A 10 4.24 -19.27 6.56
N PRO A 11 4.35 -18.54 5.43
CA PRO A 11 4.68 -17.12 5.47
C PRO A 11 3.62 -16.38 6.30
N THR A 12 4.01 -15.92 7.49
CA THR A 12 3.12 -15.36 8.53
C THR A 12 2.78 -13.87 8.32
N GLY A 13 3.07 -13.33 7.13
CA GLY A 13 2.80 -11.94 6.79
C GLY A 13 1.41 -11.72 6.18
N PRO A 14 0.87 -10.49 6.23
CA PRO A 14 -0.28 -10.10 5.41
C PRO A 14 -0.02 -10.39 3.93
N SER A 15 -0.92 -11.11 3.28
CA SER A 15 -0.91 -11.37 1.84
C SER A 15 -2.30 -11.18 1.25
N LEU A 16 -2.40 -11.03 -0.07
CA LEU A 16 -3.70 -10.93 -0.74
C LEU A 16 -4.45 -12.27 -0.68
N VAL A 17 -3.72 -13.39 -0.62
CA VAL A 17 -4.27 -14.75 -0.56
C VAL A 17 -4.92 -15.05 0.80
N ASN A 18 -4.34 -14.53 1.89
CA ASN A 18 -4.87 -14.74 3.25
C ASN A 18 -5.81 -13.62 3.72
N PHE A 19 -6.27 -12.75 2.81
CA PHE A 19 -7.26 -11.73 3.13
C PHE A 19 -8.69 -12.28 2.98
N CYS A 20 -9.43 -12.31 4.10
CA CYS A 20 -10.84 -12.70 4.11
C CYS A 20 -11.71 -11.59 3.52
N ALA A 21 -11.93 -11.63 2.20
CA ALA A 21 -12.53 -10.51 1.47
C ALA A 21 -13.97 -10.17 1.91
N GLY A 22 -14.83 -11.17 2.11
CA GLY A 22 -16.25 -10.94 2.40
C GLY A 22 -16.87 -9.91 1.43
N PRO A 23 -17.50 -8.83 1.92
CA PRO A 23 -18.06 -7.78 1.05
C PRO A 23 -17.00 -6.93 0.32
N ASN A 24 -15.73 -7.01 0.72
CA ASN A 24 -14.62 -6.25 0.12
C ASN A 24 -13.97 -6.96 -1.08
N LEU A 25 -14.64 -7.94 -1.69
CA LEU A 25 -14.11 -8.69 -2.84
C LEU A 25 -13.69 -7.79 -4.00
N ALA A 26 -14.45 -6.73 -4.28
CA ALA A 26 -14.10 -5.77 -5.33
C ALA A 26 -12.76 -5.06 -5.04
N ALA A 27 -12.52 -4.65 -3.79
CA ALA A 27 -11.27 -4.02 -3.38
C ALA A 27 -10.10 -5.01 -3.48
N LEU A 28 -10.29 -6.28 -3.10
CA LEU A 28 -9.27 -7.32 -3.27
C LEU A 28 -8.93 -7.54 -4.74
N ARG A 29 -9.93 -7.67 -5.63
CA ARG A 29 -9.70 -7.86 -7.08
C ARG A 29 -9.01 -6.68 -7.72
N HIS A 30 -9.36 -5.46 -7.31
CA HIS A 30 -8.65 -4.26 -7.71
C HIS A 30 -7.18 -4.31 -7.31
N LEU A 31 -6.87 -4.72 -6.07
CA LEU A 31 -5.48 -4.82 -5.60
C LEU A 31 -4.67 -5.92 -6.31
N GLU A 32 -5.28 -7.05 -6.66
CA GLU A 32 -4.62 -8.09 -7.48
C GLU A 32 -4.16 -7.54 -8.84
N LEU A 33 -4.98 -6.69 -9.47
CA LEU A 33 -4.64 -5.99 -10.71
C LEU A 33 -3.58 -4.90 -10.46
N TRP A 34 -3.73 -4.15 -9.37
CA TRP A 34 -2.81 -3.07 -8.98
C TRP A 34 -1.38 -3.58 -8.77
N VAL A 35 -1.19 -4.73 -8.11
CA VAL A 35 0.14 -5.34 -7.93
C VAL A 35 0.66 -6.07 -9.18
N GLY A 36 -0.17 -6.25 -10.21
CA GLY A 36 0.20 -6.96 -11.45
C GLY A 36 0.30 -8.47 -11.31
N ALA A 37 -0.43 -9.10 -10.37
CA ALA A 37 -0.29 -10.53 -10.02
C ALA A 37 -0.57 -11.52 -11.17
N LYS A 38 -1.13 -11.07 -12.29
CA LYS A 38 -1.48 -11.91 -13.46
C LYS A 38 -0.66 -11.63 -14.71
N SER A 39 0.38 -10.78 -14.65
CA SER A 39 1.21 -10.46 -15.82
C SER A 39 2.35 -11.47 -15.98
N SER A 40 2.23 -12.37 -16.96
CA SER A 40 3.27 -13.34 -17.35
C SER A 40 4.39 -12.74 -18.22
N THR A 41 4.31 -11.45 -18.53
CA THR A 41 5.29 -10.71 -19.33
C THR A 41 6.03 -9.71 -18.44
N ASN A 42 7.35 -9.60 -18.65
CA ASN A 42 8.30 -8.75 -17.90
C ASN A 42 7.92 -7.25 -17.79
N ALA A 43 6.91 -6.80 -18.54
CA ALA A 43 6.22 -5.54 -18.30
C ALA A 43 5.01 -5.82 -17.40
N ALA A 44 5.16 -5.64 -16.09
CA ALA A 44 4.03 -5.67 -15.17
C ALA A 44 3.05 -4.56 -15.56
N ASN A 45 1.96 -4.92 -16.25
CA ASN A 45 0.90 -3.98 -16.64
C ASN A 45 0.07 -3.61 -15.39
N ARG A 46 0.66 -2.79 -14.52
CA ARG A 46 0.03 -2.29 -13.29
C ARG A 46 -0.92 -1.18 -13.65
N SER A 47 -2.10 -1.16 -13.03
CA SER A 47 -2.98 -0.01 -13.11
C SER A 47 -2.29 1.17 -12.39
N PRO A 48 -1.97 2.29 -13.07
CA PRO A 48 -1.32 3.43 -12.43
C PRO A 48 -2.30 4.23 -11.56
N VAL A 49 -3.56 3.80 -11.44
CA VAL A 49 -4.63 4.57 -10.78
C VAL A 49 -4.33 4.70 -9.28
N PRO A 50 -4.18 5.94 -8.76
CA PRO A 50 -4.10 6.17 -7.34
C PRO A 50 -5.35 5.64 -6.63
N THR A 51 -5.14 4.90 -5.55
CA THR A 51 -6.21 4.20 -4.84
C THR A 51 -6.18 4.58 -3.37
N TYR A 52 -7.35 4.90 -2.82
CA TYR A 52 -7.51 5.20 -1.40
C TYR A 52 -8.53 4.26 -0.75
N LEU A 53 -8.08 3.52 0.27
CA LEU A 53 -8.91 2.62 1.07
C LEU A 53 -9.34 3.32 2.36
N TRP A 54 -10.63 3.38 2.62
CA TRP A 54 -11.16 3.98 3.84
C TRP A 54 -12.13 3.05 4.55
N GLY A 55 -12.33 3.31 5.85
CA GLY A 55 -13.19 2.51 6.71
C GLY A 55 -12.68 2.49 8.15
N THR A 56 -13.46 1.90 9.04
CA THR A 56 -13.16 1.87 10.48
C THR A 56 -11.91 1.07 10.82
N THR A 57 -11.42 1.21 12.06
CA THR A 57 -10.34 0.39 12.59
C THR A 57 -10.73 -1.09 12.55
N GLY A 58 -9.79 -1.96 12.17
CA GLY A 58 -10.05 -3.40 12.07
C GLY A 58 -10.61 -3.88 10.72
N SER A 59 -10.93 -2.99 9.78
CA SER A 59 -11.44 -3.40 8.44
C SER A 59 -10.37 -4.01 7.50
N GLY A 60 -9.13 -4.19 7.96
CA GLY A 60 -8.06 -4.83 7.17
C GLY A 60 -7.31 -3.94 6.17
N LYS A 61 -7.43 -2.61 6.25
CA LYS A 61 -6.74 -1.66 5.36
C LYS A 61 -5.21 -1.82 5.38
N SER A 62 -4.60 -1.81 6.56
CA SER A 62 -3.16 -2.01 6.73
C SER A 62 -2.72 -3.43 6.33
N HIS A 63 -3.60 -4.43 6.45
CA HIS A 63 -3.33 -5.78 5.92
C HIS A 63 -3.19 -5.74 4.41
N LEU A 64 -4.14 -5.10 3.71
CA LEU A 64 -4.13 -4.96 2.26
C LEU A 64 -2.92 -4.15 1.75
N LEU A 65 -2.56 -3.05 2.42
CA LEU A 65 -1.34 -2.28 2.13
C LEU A 65 -0.06 -3.13 2.29
N LYS A 66 0.08 -3.85 3.42
CA LYS A 66 1.23 -4.72 3.68
C LYS A 66 1.28 -5.89 2.69
N ALA A 67 0.13 -6.45 2.34
CA ALA A 67 0.01 -7.49 1.33
C ALA A 67 0.46 -7.00 -0.06
N ALA A 68 0.01 -5.80 -0.48
CA ALA A 68 0.43 -5.20 -1.73
C ALA A 68 1.95 -4.94 -1.78
N ARG A 69 2.52 -4.39 -0.69
CA ARG A 69 3.96 -4.24 -0.53
C ARG A 69 4.70 -5.57 -0.61
N GLY A 70 4.17 -6.62 0.05
CA GLY A 70 4.73 -7.97 0.01
C GLY A 70 4.80 -8.52 -1.41
N SER A 71 3.69 -8.47 -2.15
CA SER A 71 3.63 -8.93 -3.54
C SER A 71 4.55 -8.14 -4.48
N LEU A 72 4.69 -6.82 -4.30
CA LEU A 72 5.64 -6.03 -5.09
C LEU A 72 7.09 -6.39 -4.76
N ARG A 73 7.42 -6.62 -3.49
CA ARG A 73 8.75 -7.03 -3.05
C ARG A 73 9.13 -8.41 -3.60
N GLU A 74 8.19 -9.35 -3.64
CA GLU A 74 8.38 -10.68 -4.24
C GLU A 74 8.68 -10.61 -5.73
N GLN A 75 8.23 -9.57 -6.43
CA GLN A 75 8.59 -9.26 -7.82
C GLN A 75 9.93 -8.51 -7.95
N GLY A 76 10.67 -8.32 -6.86
CA GLY A 76 11.94 -7.57 -6.84
C GLY A 76 11.78 -6.04 -6.85
N ALA A 77 10.56 -5.52 -6.71
CA ALA A 77 10.32 -4.08 -6.72
C ALA A 77 10.60 -3.42 -5.36
N ARG A 78 11.15 -2.20 -5.40
CA ARG A 78 11.22 -1.30 -4.25
C ARG A 78 9.98 -0.41 -4.21
N VAL A 79 9.55 -0.02 -3.01
CA VAL A 79 8.38 0.84 -2.81
C VAL A 79 8.67 1.89 -1.76
N GLY A 80 8.07 3.07 -1.93
CA GLY A 80 7.95 4.06 -0.86
C GLY A 80 6.90 3.59 0.14
N TRP A 81 7.23 3.61 1.43
CA TRP A 81 6.30 3.29 2.51
C TRP A 81 6.35 4.39 3.56
N MET A 82 5.19 4.96 3.89
CA MET A 82 5.03 5.89 4.99
C MET A 82 3.89 5.42 5.88
N ASP A 83 4.11 5.51 7.18
CA ASP A 83 3.09 5.40 8.22
C ASP A 83 3.41 6.44 9.30
N VAL A 84 2.58 6.49 10.34
CA VAL A 84 2.72 7.45 11.44
C VAL A 84 4.03 7.33 12.22
N SER A 85 4.73 6.19 12.15
CA SER A 85 5.99 5.96 12.86
C SER A 85 7.20 6.57 12.13
N LEU A 86 7.04 6.98 10.87
CA LEU A 86 8.10 7.62 10.10
C LEU A 86 8.23 9.10 10.50
N HIS A 87 9.15 9.37 11.42
CA HIS A 87 9.41 10.72 11.94
C HIS A 87 10.33 11.53 11.02
N GLU A 88 11.34 10.87 10.45
CA GLU A 88 12.21 11.45 9.43
C GLU A 88 11.70 11.01 8.06
N THR A 89 11.09 11.94 7.32
CA THR A 89 10.47 11.63 6.03
C THR A 89 11.49 11.81 4.90
N PRO A 90 11.96 10.73 4.25
CA PRO A 90 12.91 10.86 3.16
C PRO A 90 12.26 11.47 1.92
N GLU A 91 13.09 11.97 1.02
CA GLU A 91 12.65 12.41 -0.30
C GLU A 91 12.15 11.23 -1.14
N PHE A 92 11.41 11.54 -2.20
CA PHE A 92 10.95 10.55 -3.16
C PHE A 92 12.14 9.92 -3.91
N ASP A 93 12.14 8.59 -4.05
CA ASP A 93 13.15 7.84 -4.82
C ASP A 93 12.51 7.32 -6.12
N GLU A 94 12.99 7.79 -7.28
CA GLU A 94 12.47 7.44 -8.61
C GLU A 94 12.54 5.94 -8.94
N SER A 95 13.38 5.18 -8.22
CA SER A 95 13.48 3.73 -8.36
C SER A 95 12.30 2.99 -7.72
N TRP A 96 11.44 3.68 -6.95
CA TRP A 96 10.22 3.08 -6.41
C TRP A 96 9.24 2.73 -7.53
N ALA A 97 8.78 1.48 -7.50
CA ALA A 97 7.75 1.00 -8.41
C ALA A 97 6.33 1.43 -7.99
N ALA A 98 6.14 1.79 -6.72
CA ALA A 98 4.89 2.26 -6.15
C ALA A 98 5.12 3.03 -4.83
N VAL A 99 4.11 3.81 -4.41
CA VAL A 99 4.07 4.50 -3.12
C VAL A 99 2.90 3.97 -2.28
N LEU A 100 3.17 3.67 -1.02
CA LEU A 100 2.19 3.18 -0.06
C LEU A 100 2.15 4.08 1.18
N LEU A 101 0.95 4.54 1.56
CA LEU A 101 0.72 5.48 2.66
C LEU A 101 -0.32 4.89 3.62
N ASP A 102 0.09 4.45 4.82
CA ASP A 102 -0.80 3.90 5.83
C ASP A 102 -1.20 4.96 6.86
N ASP A 103 -2.40 4.83 7.42
CA ASP A 103 -2.97 5.69 8.46
C ASP A 103 -2.88 7.20 8.18
N VAL A 104 -3.15 7.63 6.93
CA VAL A 104 -2.95 9.03 6.49
C VAL A 104 -3.73 10.08 7.29
N HIS A 105 -4.86 9.68 7.88
CA HIS A 105 -5.68 10.50 8.78
C HIS A 105 -4.97 10.93 10.08
N LEU A 106 -3.85 10.30 10.42
CA LEU A 106 -3.04 10.60 11.60
C LEU A 106 -1.76 11.37 11.26
N TYR A 107 -1.52 11.70 9.99
CA TYR A 107 -0.30 12.39 9.57
C TYR A 107 -0.22 13.80 10.14
N THR A 108 0.94 14.13 10.69
CA THR A 108 1.33 15.49 11.06
C THR A 108 1.42 16.39 9.81
N ALA A 109 1.46 17.70 9.99
CA ALA A 109 1.62 18.65 8.87
C ALA A 109 2.89 18.42 8.03
N ALA A 110 3.97 17.96 8.66
CA ALA A 110 5.22 17.59 7.99
C ALA A 110 5.05 16.29 7.17
N GLN A 111 4.45 15.26 7.75
CA GLN A 111 4.15 14.01 7.04
C GLN A 111 3.18 14.23 5.87
N GLN A 112 2.15 15.08 6.03
CA GLN A 112 1.23 15.43 4.94
C GLN A 112 1.96 16.13 3.79
N HIS A 113 2.89 17.04 4.08
CA HIS A 113 3.71 17.69 3.07
C HIS A 113 4.55 16.66 2.29
N THR A 114 5.24 15.76 2.98
CA THR A 114 6.07 14.74 2.32
C THR A 114 5.22 13.73 1.55
N ALA A 115 4.09 13.29 2.10
CA ALA A 115 3.15 12.40 1.41
C ALA A 115 2.60 13.03 0.13
N PHE A 116 2.29 14.34 0.15
CA PHE A 116 1.87 15.07 -1.04
C PHE A 116 3.01 15.18 -2.08
N ASN A 117 4.23 15.48 -1.63
CA ASN A 117 5.40 15.50 -2.51
C ASN A 117 5.62 14.13 -3.18
N TRP A 118 5.54 13.04 -2.42
CA TRP A 118 5.63 11.68 -2.96
C TRP A 118 4.50 11.39 -3.95
N PHE A 119 3.27 11.82 -3.67
CA PHE A 119 2.13 11.65 -4.55
C PHE A 119 2.33 12.35 -5.90
N VAL A 120 2.75 13.63 -5.88
CA VAL A 120 3.00 14.40 -7.11
C VAL A 120 4.11 13.77 -7.94
N ASN A 121 5.23 13.42 -7.32
CA ASN A 121 6.34 12.77 -8.03
C ASN A 121 5.93 11.39 -8.59
N ALA A 122 5.21 10.59 -7.79
CA ALA A 122 4.67 9.31 -8.25
C ALA A 122 3.79 9.49 -9.50
N GLN A 123 2.89 10.48 -9.51
CA GLN A 123 2.04 10.78 -10.66
C GLN A 123 2.86 11.20 -11.90
N THR A 124 3.87 12.04 -11.73
CA THR A 124 4.80 12.46 -12.81
C THR A 124 5.51 11.26 -13.45
N HIS A 125 5.94 10.29 -12.64
CA HIS A 125 6.63 9.08 -13.10
C HIS A 125 5.68 7.89 -13.37
N GLN A 126 4.37 8.11 -13.38
CA GLN A 126 3.34 7.08 -13.57
C GLN A 126 3.48 5.88 -12.60
N ARG A 127 3.91 6.16 -11.36
CA ARG A 127 3.99 5.19 -10.28
C ARG A 127 2.63 5.13 -9.57
N PRO A 128 2.04 3.94 -9.41
CA PRO A 128 0.79 3.82 -8.67
C PRO A 128 0.97 4.18 -7.19
N VAL A 129 -0.05 4.82 -6.63
CA VAL A 129 -0.13 5.16 -5.21
C VAL A 129 -1.27 4.40 -4.55
N LEU A 130 -1.02 3.80 -3.39
CA LEU A 130 -2.02 3.19 -2.54
C LEU A 130 -1.99 3.83 -1.16
N ALA A 131 -3.08 4.46 -0.76
CA ALA A 131 -3.21 5.09 0.55
C ALA A 131 -4.35 4.47 1.36
N ALA A 132 -4.27 4.53 2.68
CA ALA A 132 -5.37 4.17 3.55
C ALA A 132 -5.56 5.11 4.73
N GLY A 133 -6.81 5.27 5.15
CA GLY A 133 -7.18 6.09 6.30
C GLY A 133 -8.54 5.70 6.88
N GLN A 134 -8.90 6.32 7.99
CA GLN A 134 -10.17 6.02 8.65
C GLN A 134 -11.38 6.63 7.92
N PHE A 135 -11.22 7.85 7.41
CA PHE A 135 -12.31 8.69 6.91
C PHE A 135 -12.43 8.64 5.39
N ALA A 136 -13.62 8.93 4.87
CA ALA A 136 -13.80 9.11 3.42
C ALA A 136 -12.94 10.28 2.92
N PRO A 137 -12.59 10.35 1.62
CA PRO A 137 -11.74 11.42 1.07
C PRO A 137 -12.21 12.84 1.44
N VAL A 138 -13.53 13.07 1.42
CA VAL A 138 -14.15 14.37 1.74
C VAL A 138 -14.05 14.77 3.22
N GLU A 139 -13.77 13.82 4.11
CA GLU A 139 -13.68 14.00 5.55
C GLU A 139 -12.22 14.04 6.05
N LEU A 140 -11.24 13.82 5.16
CA LEU A 140 -9.83 13.89 5.52
C LEU A 140 -9.47 15.32 5.94
N LYS A 141 -8.94 15.45 7.16
CA LYS A 141 -8.38 16.72 7.66
C LYS A 141 -7.00 16.96 7.05
N LEU A 142 -7.03 17.33 5.78
CA LEU A 142 -5.86 17.82 5.07
C LEU A 142 -5.58 19.27 5.48
N ARG A 143 -4.32 19.67 5.39
CA ARG A 143 -3.91 21.08 5.46
C ARG A 143 -4.68 21.91 4.44
N ASP A 144 -4.86 23.19 4.73
CA ASP A 144 -5.67 24.08 3.89
C ASP A 144 -5.09 24.29 2.48
N ASP A 145 -3.77 24.16 2.31
CA ASP A 145 -3.09 24.19 1.01
C ASP A 145 -3.29 22.91 0.18
N LEU A 146 -3.86 21.86 0.77
CA LEU A 146 -4.08 20.55 0.15
C LEU A 146 -5.58 20.23 -0.08
N ARG A 147 -6.49 21.13 0.31
CA ARG A 147 -7.94 20.97 0.09
C ARG A 147 -8.37 21.39 -1.31
#